data_AF-A0A1H0IIQ2-F1
#
_entry.id   AF-A0A1H0IIQ2-F1
#
_cell.length_a   1.000
_cell.length_b   1.000
_cell.length_c   1.000
_cell.angle_alpha   90.00
_cell.angle_beta   90.00
_cell.angle_gamma   90.00
#
_symmetry.space_group_name_H-M   'P 1'
#
loop_
_entity.id
_entity.type
_entity.pdbx_description
1 polymer ?
#
loop_
_entity_poly.entity_id
_entity_poly.type
_entity_poly.pdbx_seq_one_letter_code
_entity_poly.pdbx_strand_id
1 'polypeptide(L)'
;MRKGIKASLSLLLAMTAMGEAAAQSPSTQPKASGMETDVTKIKQALLGNWESIAPEVRPSAAKNADGSLKPFYLKRTFKYLPSDRFELEIVNSADPYGAVPLARLKIGGHMLWQGSHPIAAGAQKVNFIADEAYEVTPLAAGFADVLNKVASAGYAPWAVNATQSIFGKTFVPFALKEGTNFMEYDLVYLRGDLLFWGARNIDGRGFDTEQNRPTNLQIPLVRK
;
A
#
# COMPACT_ATOMS: atom_id res chain seq x y z
N MET A 1 -21.26 -26.19 71.18
CA MET A 1 -21.62 -24.76 71.03
C MET A 1 -22.33 -24.62 69.68
N ARG A 2 -23.67 -24.58 69.60
CA ARG A 2 -24.53 -23.37 69.53
C ARG A 2 -23.91 -22.32 68.57
N LYS A 3 -24.45 -21.92 67.41
CA LYS A 3 -25.82 -21.57 66.94
C LYS A 3 -25.89 -21.85 65.41
N GLY A 4 -26.97 -22.29 64.73
CA GLY A 4 -28.29 -21.66 64.52
C GLY A 4 -28.15 -20.47 63.52
N ILE A 5 -28.85 -20.28 62.39
CA ILE A 5 -30.29 -20.27 62.00
C ILE A 5 -30.30 -19.95 60.47
N LYS A 6 -30.93 -20.74 59.56
CA LYS A 6 -32.25 -20.60 58.88
C LYS A 6 -32.59 -19.28 58.15
N ALA A 7 -33.20 -19.45 56.96
CA ALA A 7 -34.22 -18.63 56.28
C ALA A 7 -33.76 -17.28 55.67
N SER A 8 -34.37 -16.66 54.66
CA SER A 8 -35.39 -17.00 53.65
C SER A 8 -35.50 -15.77 52.71
N LEU A 9 -35.90 -16.02 51.47
CA LEU A 9 -36.93 -15.29 50.70
C LEU A 9 -36.98 -13.74 50.71
N SER A 10 -36.70 -13.19 49.53
CA SER A 10 -37.39 -12.09 48.83
C SER A 10 -37.60 -10.73 49.51
N LEU A 11 -37.10 -9.67 48.86
CA LEU A 11 -37.88 -8.43 48.72
C LEU A 11 -37.58 -7.72 47.40
N LEU A 12 -38.64 -7.50 46.62
CA LEU A 12 -38.73 -6.53 45.52
C LEU A 12 -38.42 -5.12 46.05
N LEU A 13 -37.74 -4.31 45.24
CA LEU A 13 -38.12 -2.91 45.10
C LEU A 13 -37.84 -2.45 43.66
N ALA A 14 -38.91 -2.22 42.92
CA ALA A 14 -38.90 -1.41 41.71
C ALA A 14 -38.98 0.06 42.12
N MET A 15 -38.17 0.92 41.52
CA MET A 15 -38.57 2.29 41.19
C MET A 15 -37.95 2.72 39.87
N THR A 16 -38.85 3.09 38.98
CA THR A 16 -38.73 3.68 37.66
C THR A 16 -38.20 5.11 37.72
N ALA A 17 -37.40 5.53 36.73
CA ALA A 17 -37.81 6.47 35.68
C ALA A 17 -36.62 7.23 35.08
N MET A 18 -36.79 7.61 33.81
CA MET A 18 -35.97 8.50 32.98
C MET A 18 -34.71 7.81 32.42
N GLY A 19 -34.62 7.49 31.13
CA GLY A 19 -35.17 8.19 29.98
C GLY A 19 -33.98 8.63 29.15
N GLU A 20 -33.44 7.72 28.34
CA GLU A 20 -32.70 8.07 27.12
C GLU A 20 -32.66 6.81 26.25
N ALA A 21 -33.48 6.84 25.21
CA ALA A 21 -33.40 5.88 24.12
C ALA A 21 -32.00 5.99 23.51
N ALA A 22 -31.27 4.87 23.48
CA ALA A 22 -30.08 4.79 22.64
C ALA A 22 -30.50 5.11 21.20
N ALA A 23 -29.94 6.18 20.64
CA ALA A 23 -30.20 6.58 19.26
C ALA A 23 -29.80 5.45 18.32
N GLN A 24 -30.79 4.70 17.84
CA GLN A 24 -30.65 3.87 16.66
C GLN A 24 -30.65 4.81 15.45
N SER A 25 -29.45 5.17 14.99
CA SER A 25 -29.31 5.82 13.69
C SER A 25 -29.79 4.86 12.60
N PRO A 26 -30.72 5.27 11.71
CA PRO A 26 -31.01 4.49 10.53
C PRO A 26 -29.71 4.39 9.73
N SER A 27 -29.25 3.17 9.45
CA SER A 27 -28.20 2.92 8.49
C SER A 27 -28.73 3.31 7.09
N THR A 28 -28.71 4.60 6.80
CA THR A 28 -28.71 5.10 5.42
C THR A 28 -27.30 4.86 4.91
N GLN A 29 -26.98 3.59 4.63
CA GLN A 29 -25.94 3.33 3.65
C GLN A 29 -26.40 3.98 2.35
N PRO A 30 -25.64 4.92 1.79
CA PRO A 30 -25.96 5.44 0.48
C PRO A 30 -25.99 4.26 -0.49
N LYS A 31 -27.08 4.16 -1.25
CA LYS A 31 -27.15 3.34 -2.46
C LYS A 31 -25.87 3.57 -3.28
N ALA A 32 -25.37 2.50 -3.90
CA ALA A 32 -24.14 2.47 -4.70
C ALA A 32 -23.98 3.59 -5.75
N SER A 33 -25.04 4.33 -6.09
CA SER A 33 -24.98 5.51 -6.98
C SER A 33 -24.22 6.71 -6.39
N GLY A 34 -24.06 6.80 -5.07
CA GLY A 34 -23.26 7.85 -4.42
C GLY A 34 -21.74 7.61 -4.47
N MET A 35 -21.31 6.35 -4.60
CA MET A 35 -19.88 6.00 -4.67
C MET A 35 -19.29 6.28 -6.05
N GLU A 36 -20.06 6.04 -7.11
CA GLU A 36 -19.63 6.29 -8.50
C GLU A 36 -19.43 7.79 -8.78
N THR A 37 -20.23 8.64 -8.11
CA THR A 37 -20.10 10.10 -8.17
C THR A 37 -18.92 10.65 -7.36
N ASP A 38 -18.42 9.92 -6.36
CA ASP A 38 -17.23 10.30 -5.59
C ASP A 38 -15.92 9.84 -6.26
N VAL A 39 -15.88 8.58 -6.74
CA VAL A 39 -14.68 8.05 -7.41
C VAL A 39 -14.37 8.81 -8.70
N THR A 40 -15.38 9.23 -9.46
CA THR A 40 -15.16 10.03 -10.68
C THR A 40 -14.47 11.36 -10.38
N LYS A 41 -14.84 12.02 -9.27
CA LYS A 41 -14.19 13.25 -8.80
C LYS A 41 -12.76 12.99 -8.34
N ILE A 42 -12.55 11.91 -7.59
CA ILE A 42 -11.21 11.47 -7.17
C ILE A 42 -10.32 11.25 -8.38
N LYS A 43 -10.79 10.51 -9.40
CA LYS A 43 -10.04 10.26 -10.64
C LYS A 43 -9.69 11.55 -11.37
N GLN A 44 -10.63 12.48 -11.49
CA GLN A 44 -10.37 13.80 -12.09
C GLN A 44 -9.32 14.58 -11.30
N ALA A 45 -9.43 14.63 -9.97
CA ALA A 45 -8.45 15.29 -9.12
C ALA A 45 -7.07 14.60 -9.16
N LEU A 46 -7.02 13.29 -9.42
CA LEU A 46 -5.78 12.52 -9.47
C LEU A 46 -4.96 12.80 -10.73
N LEU A 47 -5.57 13.27 -11.83
CA LEU A 47 -4.87 13.54 -13.10
C LEU A 47 -3.64 14.44 -12.90
N GLY A 48 -2.54 14.07 -13.53
CA GLY A 48 -1.29 14.81 -13.51
C GLY A 48 -0.16 14.09 -12.77
N ASN A 49 0.81 14.87 -12.31
CA ASN A 49 2.07 14.38 -11.77
C ASN A 49 2.12 14.57 -10.24
N TRP A 50 2.73 13.61 -9.58
CA TRP A 50 2.86 13.52 -8.13
C TRP A 50 4.26 13.06 -7.75
N GLU A 51 4.84 13.59 -6.67
CA GLU A 51 6.17 13.20 -6.21
C GLU A 51 6.28 13.08 -4.69
N SER A 52 7.09 12.14 -4.19
CA SER A 52 7.31 11.97 -2.75
C SER A 52 7.95 13.22 -2.16
N ILE A 53 7.35 13.73 -1.07
CA ILE A 53 7.90 14.86 -0.31
C ILE A 53 9.21 14.51 0.41
N ALA A 54 9.39 13.24 0.78
CA ALA A 54 10.54 12.74 1.51
C ALA A 54 10.77 11.25 1.19
N PRO A 55 11.96 10.70 1.50
CA PRO A 55 12.17 9.25 1.48
C PRO A 55 11.19 8.53 2.41
N GLU A 56 10.63 7.43 1.89
CA GLU A 56 9.71 6.54 2.58
C GLU A 56 10.48 5.34 3.13
N VAL A 57 10.15 4.90 4.34
CA VAL A 57 10.64 3.62 4.86
C VAL A 57 9.73 2.48 4.37
N ARG A 58 10.35 1.40 3.89
CA ARG A 58 9.68 0.14 3.58
C ARG A 58 10.25 -0.95 4.48
N PRO A 59 9.46 -1.44 5.45
CA PRO A 59 9.74 -2.69 6.15
C PRO A 59 10.04 -3.83 5.16
N SER A 60 10.96 -4.69 5.56
CA SER A 60 11.36 -5.88 4.80
C SER A 60 11.10 -7.11 5.65
N ALA A 61 10.64 -8.18 5.00
CA ALA A 61 10.57 -9.50 5.61
C ALA A 61 11.97 -10.10 5.82
N ALA A 62 12.96 -9.63 5.06
CA ALA A 62 14.35 -10.03 5.23
C ALA A 62 14.98 -9.31 6.44
N LYS A 63 15.76 -10.07 7.21
CA LYS A 63 16.56 -9.58 8.33
C LYS A 63 18.05 -9.66 8.00
N ASN A 64 18.85 -8.88 8.71
CA ASN A 64 20.31 -9.07 8.69
C ASN A 64 20.67 -10.40 9.38
N ALA A 65 21.91 -10.86 9.18
CA ALA A 65 22.39 -12.12 9.77
C ALA A 65 22.36 -12.12 11.30
N ASP A 66 22.48 -10.94 11.92
CA ASP A 66 22.37 -10.71 13.37
C ASP A 66 20.91 -10.60 13.87
N GLY A 67 19.93 -10.77 12.98
CA GLY A 67 18.50 -10.69 13.29
C GLY A 67 17.94 -9.26 13.33
N SER A 68 18.76 -8.23 13.12
CA SER A 68 18.29 -6.85 13.03
C SER A 68 17.44 -6.59 11.77
N LEU A 69 16.56 -5.58 11.85
CA LEU A 69 15.69 -5.20 10.74
C LEU A 69 16.51 -4.64 9.57
N LYS A 70 16.11 -4.96 8.35
CA LYS A 70 16.75 -4.48 7.13
C LYS A 70 15.74 -3.76 6.24
N PRO A 71 15.28 -2.55 6.62
CA PRO A 71 14.39 -1.78 5.77
C PRO A 71 15.12 -1.32 4.51
N PHE A 72 14.35 -0.91 3.51
CA PHE A 72 14.86 -0.10 2.41
C PHE A 72 14.09 1.20 2.35
N TYR A 73 14.68 2.19 1.68
CA TYR A 73 14.10 3.52 1.55
C TYR A 73 13.76 3.80 0.10
N LEU A 74 12.73 4.59 -0.16
CA LEU A 74 12.38 4.94 -1.53
C LEU A 74 11.79 6.32 -1.71
N LYS A 75 11.86 6.85 -2.92
CA LYS A 75 11.02 7.96 -3.39
C LYS A 75 10.27 7.53 -4.63
N ARG A 76 9.07 8.08 -4.81
CA ARG A 76 8.19 7.80 -5.94
C ARG A 76 7.97 9.07 -6.76
N THR A 77 7.90 8.88 -8.07
CA THR A 77 7.30 9.83 -9.01
C THR A 77 6.16 9.09 -9.68
N PHE A 78 4.95 9.60 -9.53
CA PHE A 78 3.74 8.97 -10.01
C PHE A 78 3.00 9.90 -10.96
N LYS A 79 2.45 9.33 -12.02
CA LYS A 79 1.61 10.06 -12.96
C LYS A 79 0.34 9.27 -13.18
N TYR A 80 -0.78 9.93 -12.94
CA TYR A 80 -2.10 9.39 -13.28
C TYR A 80 -2.57 9.98 -14.60
N LEU A 81 -3.05 9.09 -15.47
CA LEU A 81 -3.41 9.39 -16.84
C LEU A 81 -4.89 9.05 -17.07
N PRO A 82 -5.49 9.53 -18.17
CA PRO A 82 -6.82 9.10 -18.57
C PRO A 82 -6.94 7.57 -18.68
N SER A 83 -8.17 7.06 -18.58
CA SER A 83 -8.47 5.61 -18.64
C SER A 83 -7.82 4.79 -17.53
N ASP A 84 -7.63 5.40 -16.35
CA ASP A 84 -7.05 4.77 -15.16
C ASP A 84 -5.61 4.24 -15.35
N ARG A 85 -4.91 4.72 -16.39
CA ARG A 85 -3.52 4.35 -16.64
C ARG A 85 -2.60 5.09 -15.67
N PHE A 86 -1.47 4.48 -15.34
CA PHE A 86 -0.44 5.09 -14.51
C PHE A 86 0.97 4.83 -15.02
N GLU A 87 1.86 5.76 -14.68
CA GLU A 87 3.32 5.60 -14.77
C GLU A 87 3.89 5.85 -13.36
N LEU A 88 4.75 4.95 -12.91
CA LEU A 88 5.37 5.02 -11.59
C LEU A 88 6.88 4.79 -11.74
N GLU A 89 7.66 5.77 -11.29
CA GLU A 89 9.09 5.61 -11.04
C GLU A 89 9.32 5.46 -9.54
N ILE A 90 10.12 4.46 -9.15
CA ILE A 90 10.58 4.28 -7.77
C ILE A 90 12.10 4.29 -7.77
N VAL A 91 12.71 5.13 -6.94
CA VAL A 91 14.15 5.06 -6.65
C VAL A 91 14.34 4.51 -5.26
N ASN A 92 14.89 3.30 -5.17
CA ASN A 92 15.25 2.66 -3.91
C ASN A 92 16.64 3.13 -3.47
N SER A 93 16.84 3.30 -2.17
CA SER A 93 18.06 3.80 -1.55
C SER A 93 18.46 2.98 -0.32
N ALA A 94 19.76 2.98 -0.01
CA ALA A 94 20.33 2.27 1.14
C ALA A 94 20.20 3.04 2.46
N ASP A 95 20.02 4.35 2.41
CA ASP A 95 20.02 5.25 3.56
C ASP A 95 18.68 6.00 3.71
N PRO A 96 18.34 6.44 4.93
CA PRO A 96 17.06 7.09 5.22
C PRO A 96 16.87 8.45 4.57
N TYR A 97 17.94 9.08 4.05
CA TYR A 97 17.87 10.39 3.39
C TYR A 97 17.82 10.27 1.87
N GLY A 98 17.92 9.05 1.31
CA GLY A 98 17.89 8.81 -0.12
C GLY A 98 19.15 9.26 -0.86
N ALA A 99 20.28 9.42 -0.16
CA ALA A 99 21.53 9.89 -0.73
C ALA A 99 22.29 8.80 -1.52
N VAL A 100 22.04 7.53 -1.22
CA VAL A 100 22.70 6.35 -1.80
C VAL A 100 21.68 5.55 -2.60
N PRO A 101 21.39 5.94 -3.86
CA PRO A 101 20.45 5.22 -4.70
C PRO A 101 21.01 3.86 -5.12
N LEU A 102 20.17 2.84 -5.06
CA LEU A 102 20.52 1.45 -5.39
C LEU A 102 19.96 1.01 -6.73
N ALA A 103 18.69 1.34 -6.99
CA ALA A 103 17.99 0.93 -8.19
C ALA A 103 16.84 1.89 -8.51
N ARG A 104 16.57 2.07 -9.80
CA ARG A 104 15.35 2.69 -10.31
C ARG A 104 14.45 1.62 -10.87
N LEU A 105 13.16 1.68 -10.53
CA LEU A 105 12.10 0.90 -11.12
C LEU A 105 11.22 1.83 -11.94
N LYS A 106 10.80 1.40 -13.13
CA LYS A 106 9.74 2.05 -13.88
C LYS A 106 8.63 1.04 -14.11
N ILE A 107 7.42 1.41 -13.72
CA ILE A 107 6.25 0.55 -13.73
C ILE A 107 5.13 1.31 -14.46
N GLY A 108 4.50 0.66 -15.42
CA GLY A 108 3.36 1.20 -16.17
C GLY A 108 2.23 0.19 -16.20
N GLY A 109 1.00 0.70 -16.12
CA GLY A 109 -0.19 -0.13 -16.27
C GLY A 109 -1.47 0.56 -15.84
N HIS A 110 -2.42 -0.21 -15.29
CA HIS A 110 -3.78 0.26 -15.00
C HIS A 110 -4.20 0.10 -13.53
N MET A 111 -5.03 1.02 -13.08
CA MET A 111 -5.65 1.02 -11.75
C MET A 111 -7.08 0.49 -11.82
N LEU A 112 -7.39 -0.57 -11.07
CA LEU A 112 -8.75 -1.06 -10.90
C LEU A 112 -9.33 -0.58 -9.57
N TRP A 113 -10.38 0.21 -9.63
CA TRP A 113 -11.05 0.80 -8.45
C TRP A 113 -12.05 -0.19 -7.85
N GLN A 114 -11.87 -0.54 -6.57
CA GLN A 114 -12.61 -1.62 -5.89
C GLN A 114 -13.59 -1.10 -4.82
N GLY A 115 -13.85 0.21 -4.79
CA GLY A 115 -14.73 0.88 -3.83
C GLY A 115 -14.02 1.31 -2.55
N SER A 116 -14.76 1.58 -1.49
CA SER A 116 -14.22 2.24 -0.28
C SER A 116 -13.20 1.40 0.49
N HIS A 117 -12.18 2.06 1.01
CA HIS A 117 -11.21 1.51 1.96
C HIS A 117 -11.55 1.99 3.38
N PRO A 118 -11.56 1.09 4.40
CA PRO A 118 -11.97 1.45 5.77
C PRO A 118 -10.97 2.32 6.55
N ILE A 119 -9.81 2.64 5.97
CA ILE A 119 -8.72 3.32 6.70
C ILE A 119 -9.07 4.77 7.05
N ALA A 120 -9.82 5.42 6.17
CA ALA A 120 -10.24 6.81 6.29
C ALA A 120 -11.43 7.06 5.37
N ALA A 121 -12.34 7.96 5.76
CA ALA A 121 -13.44 8.39 4.90
C ALA A 121 -12.88 8.97 3.58
N GLY A 122 -13.41 8.50 2.45
CA GLY A 122 -12.98 8.90 1.11
C GLY A 122 -11.82 8.09 0.53
N ALA A 123 -11.13 7.27 1.32
CA ALA A 123 -10.12 6.35 0.80
C ALA A 123 -10.77 5.27 -0.08
N GLN A 124 -10.11 4.93 -1.19
CA GLN A 124 -10.58 3.92 -2.15
C GLN A 124 -9.59 2.76 -2.19
N LYS A 125 -10.11 1.53 -2.16
CA LYS A 125 -9.37 0.33 -2.54
C LYS A 125 -9.03 0.41 -4.02
N VAL A 126 -7.77 0.21 -4.35
CA VAL A 126 -7.30 0.18 -5.73
C VAL A 126 -6.39 -1.01 -5.92
N ASN A 127 -6.53 -1.71 -7.04
CA ASN A 127 -5.54 -2.69 -7.49
C ASN A 127 -4.69 -2.03 -8.56
N PHE A 128 -3.39 -1.91 -8.30
CA PHE A 128 -2.43 -1.43 -9.29
C PHE A 128 -1.91 -2.64 -10.05
N ILE A 129 -2.13 -2.68 -11.37
CA ILE A 129 -1.69 -3.78 -12.23
C ILE A 129 -0.61 -3.23 -13.15
N ALA A 130 0.59 -3.80 -13.09
CA ALA A 130 1.68 -3.49 -14.01
C ALA A 130 1.53 -4.35 -15.27
N ASP A 131 0.67 -3.93 -16.19
CA ASP A 131 0.33 -4.63 -17.44
C ASP A 131 0.87 -3.96 -18.71
N GLU A 132 1.64 -2.88 -18.59
CA GLU A 132 2.25 -2.20 -19.74
C GLU A 132 3.78 -2.18 -19.70
N ALA A 133 4.38 -1.94 -18.52
CA ALA A 133 5.82 -1.83 -18.38
C ALA A 133 6.31 -2.23 -17.00
N TYR A 134 7.46 -2.89 -16.96
CA TYR A 134 8.22 -3.09 -15.73
C TYR A 134 9.72 -3.16 -16.08
N GLU A 135 10.46 -2.13 -15.67
CA GLU A 135 11.88 -1.99 -15.93
C GLU A 135 12.69 -1.81 -14.65
N VAL A 136 13.93 -2.26 -14.69
CA VAL A 136 14.91 -2.09 -13.61
C VAL A 136 16.18 -1.45 -14.18
N THR A 137 16.68 -0.43 -13.49
CA THR A 137 17.99 0.17 -13.73
C THR A 137 18.82 0.08 -12.45
N PRO A 138 19.91 -0.68 -12.43
CA PRO A 138 20.87 -0.63 -11.31
C PRO A 138 21.53 0.74 -11.24
N LEU A 139 21.60 1.34 -10.05
CA LEU A 139 22.25 2.63 -9.82
C LEU A 139 23.54 2.49 -8.99
N ALA A 140 23.74 1.35 -8.34
CA ALA A 140 24.95 1.02 -7.61
C ALA A 140 25.58 -0.29 -8.11
N ALA A 141 26.91 -0.35 -8.17
CA ALA A 141 27.66 -1.52 -8.62
C ALA A 141 27.30 -2.78 -7.83
N GLY A 142 27.26 -2.68 -6.49
CA GLY A 142 26.88 -3.81 -5.64
C GLY A 142 25.46 -4.34 -5.90
N PHE A 143 24.54 -3.49 -6.36
CA PHE A 143 23.20 -3.95 -6.75
C PHE A 143 23.23 -4.70 -8.09
N ALA A 144 23.97 -4.19 -9.08
CA ALA A 144 24.18 -4.89 -10.35
C ALA A 144 24.84 -6.27 -10.13
N ASP A 145 25.82 -6.37 -9.24
CA ASP A 145 26.48 -7.63 -8.88
C ASP A 145 25.51 -8.64 -8.26
N VAL A 146 24.58 -8.18 -7.41
CA VAL A 146 23.53 -9.04 -6.86
C VAL A 146 22.62 -9.53 -7.98
N LEU A 147 22.16 -8.64 -8.88
CA LEU A 147 21.30 -9.06 -10.00
C LEU A 147 21.98 -10.05 -10.94
N ASN A 148 23.28 -9.88 -11.21
CA ASN A 148 24.05 -10.84 -12.00
C ASN A 148 24.14 -12.23 -11.35
N LYS A 149 23.94 -12.34 -10.03
CA LYS A 149 23.89 -13.62 -9.31
C LYS A 149 22.49 -14.23 -9.28
N VAL A 150 21.45 -13.41 -9.08
CA VAL A 150 20.09 -13.90 -8.78
C VAL A 150 19.09 -13.75 -9.91
N ALA A 151 19.43 -13.00 -10.95
CA ALA A 151 18.55 -12.64 -12.07
C ALA A 151 19.31 -12.59 -13.41
N SER A 152 20.18 -13.56 -13.68
CA SER A 152 20.97 -13.63 -14.92
C SER A 152 20.26 -14.35 -16.07
N ALA A 153 19.43 -15.35 -15.78
CA ALA A 153 18.72 -16.10 -16.80
C ALA A 153 17.67 -15.24 -17.50
N GLY A 154 17.77 -15.11 -18.84
CA GLY A 154 16.82 -14.33 -19.65
C GLY A 154 17.08 -12.81 -19.68
N TYR A 155 18.22 -12.37 -19.15
CA TYR A 155 18.65 -10.96 -19.13
C TYR A 155 20.06 -10.81 -19.72
N ALA A 156 20.33 -9.64 -20.27
CA ALA A 156 21.71 -9.25 -20.53
C ALA A 156 22.45 -9.05 -19.19
N PRO A 157 23.79 -9.07 -19.18
CA PRO A 157 24.56 -8.73 -17.98
C PRO A 157 24.09 -7.39 -17.40
N TRP A 158 23.76 -7.38 -16.12
CA TRP A 158 23.34 -6.19 -15.41
C TRP A 158 24.54 -5.26 -15.22
N ALA A 159 24.38 -4.00 -15.61
CA ALA A 159 25.38 -2.97 -15.46
C ALA A 159 24.74 -1.70 -14.88
N VAL A 160 25.55 -0.89 -14.21
CA VAL A 160 25.11 0.40 -13.66
C VAL A 160 24.60 1.29 -14.79
N ASN A 161 23.44 1.91 -14.57
CA ASN A 161 22.70 2.75 -15.54
C ASN A 161 22.18 2.02 -16.79
N ALA A 162 22.36 0.71 -16.90
CA ALA A 162 21.78 -0.09 -17.99
C ALA A 162 20.38 -0.58 -17.59
N THR A 163 19.35 0.00 -18.19
CA THR A 163 17.96 -0.41 -17.98
C THR A 163 17.66 -1.71 -18.71
N GLN A 164 16.95 -2.62 -18.04
CA GLN A 164 16.38 -3.79 -18.69
C GLN A 164 14.92 -3.97 -18.30
N SER A 165 14.11 -4.43 -19.25
CA SER A 165 12.73 -4.83 -19.00
C SER A 165 12.68 -6.21 -18.34
N ILE A 166 11.98 -6.25 -17.20
CA ILE A 166 11.59 -7.45 -16.47
C ILE A 166 10.11 -7.82 -16.71
N PHE A 167 9.42 -7.05 -17.57
CA PHE A 167 8.02 -7.23 -17.86
C PHE A 167 7.73 -8.63 -18.42
N GLY A 168 6.75 -9.32 -17.83
CA GLY A 168 6.36 -10.68 -18.21
C GLY A 168 7.40 -11.76 -17.94
N LYS A 169 8.54 -11.43 -17.32
CA LYS A 169 9.65 -12.35 -17.07
C LYS A 169 9.75 -12.74 -15.60
N THR A 170 10.40 -13.87 -15.34
CA THR A 170 10.81 -14.23 -13.98
C THR A 170 11.82 -13.21 -13.45
N PHE A 171 11.57 -12.68 -12.25
CA PHE A 171 12.48 -11.76 -11.57
C PHE A 171 12.43 -11.98 -10.05
N VAL A 172 13.36 -12.82 -9.58
CA VAL A 172 13.42 -13.31 -8.19
C VAL A 172 13.41 -12.20 -7.12
N PRO A 173 14.14 -11.07 -7.28
CA PRO A 173 14.14 -10.02 -6.27
C PRO A 173 12.75 -9.47 -5.93
N PHE A 174 11.80 -9.54 -6.86
CA PHE A 174 10.41 -9.12 -6.67
C PHE A 174 9.42 -10.28 -6.70
N ALA A 175 9.91 -11.52 -6.58
CA ALA A 175 9.11 -12.75 -6.64
C ALA A 175 8.20 -12.84 -7.89
N LEU A 176 8.61 -12.21 -9.00
CA LEU A 176 7.85 -12.25 -10.25
C LEU A 176 8.04 -13.59 -10.94
N LYS A 177 6.94 -14.11 -11.47
CA LYS A 177 6.92 -15.32 -12.30
C LYS A 177 6.56 -14.94 -13.73
N GLU A 178 7.19 -15.62 -14.67
CA GLU A 178 6.87 -15.47 -16.10
C GLU A 178 5.37 -15.66 -16.37
N GLY A 179 4.83 -14.85 -17.28
CA GLY A 179 3.40 -14.90 -17.66
C GLY A 179 2.42 -14.33 -16.63
N THR A 180 2.92 -13.70 -15.55
CA THR A 180 2.07 -13.02 -14.55
C THR A 180 2.37 -11.53 -14.51
N ASN A 181 1.32 -10.71 -14.48
CA ASN A 181 1.46 -9.28 -14.21
C ASN A 181 1.60 -9.07 -12.70
N PHE A 182 2.50 -8.17 -12.33
CA PHE A 182 2.58 -7.71 -10.95
C PHE A 182 1.29 -6.95 -10.61
N MET A 183 0.71 -7.27 -9.46
CA MET A 183 -0.47 -6.57 -8.94
C MET A 183 -0.30 -6.29 -7.45
N GLU A 184 -0.62 -5.06 -7.03
CA GLU A 184 -0.74 -4.70 -5.61
C GLU A 184 -2.17 -4.28 -5.26
N TYR A 185 -2.70 -4.90 -4.20
CA TYR A 185 -3.93 -4.55 -3.52
C TYR A 185 -3.65 -3.38 -2.55
N ASP A 186 -3.68 -2.15 -3.05
CA ASP A 186 -3.34 -0.94 -2.28
C ASP A 186 -4.59 -0.05 -2.10
N LEU A 187 -4.39 1.25 -1.89
CA LEU A 187 -5.43 2.25 -1.80
C LEU A 187 -4.98 3.57 -2.41
N VAL A 188 -5.96 4.41 -2.72
CA VAL A 188 -5.77 5.82 -3.01
C VAL A 188 -6.60 6.63 -2.03
N TYR A 189 -5.95 7.59 -1.38
CA TYR A 189 -6.62 8.59 -0.56
C TYR A 189 -6.07 9.97 -0.90
N LEU A 190 -6.94 10.83 -1.45
CA LEU A 190 -6.63 12.22 -1.75
C LEU A 190 -7.15 13.11 -0.63
N ARG A 191 -6.30 14.04 -0.16
CA ARG A 191 -6.67 15.09 0.79
C ARG A 191 -6.01 16.40 0.38
N GLY A 192 -6.74 17.24 -0.34
CA GLY A 192 -6.16 18.43 -0.97
C GLY A 192 -5.13 18.02 -2.02
N ASP A 193 -3.93 18.63 -1.97
CA ASP A 193 -2.80 18.30 -2.84
C ASP A 193 -1.89 17.19 -2.29
N LEU A 194 -2.40 16.38 -1.36
CA LEU A 194 -1.71 15.22 -0.82
C LEU A 194 -2.35 13.93 -1.33
N LEU A 195 -1.53 13.07 -1.94
CA LEU A 195 -1.89 11.73 -2.39
C LEU A 195 -1.24 10.69 -1.49
N PHE A 196 -2.08 9.99 -0.73
CA PHE A 196 -1.66 8.90 0.14
C PHE A 196 -1.95 7.54 -0.49
N TRP A 197 -0.97 6.65 -0.39
CA TRP A 197 -1.10 5.20 -0.61
C TRP A 197 -0.87 4.46 0.70
N GLY A 198 -0.96 3.14 0.66
CA GLY A 198 -0.64 2.26 1.77
C GLY A 198 0.82 2.27 2.19
N ALA A 199 1.06 2.34 3.50
CA ALA A 199 2.34 1.96 4.07
C ALA A 199 2.43 0.42 4.12
N ARG A 200 3.60 -0.12 3.76
CA ARG A 200 3.87 -1.56 3.80
C ARG A 200 3.63 -2.09 5.21
N ASN A 201 3.14 -3.33 5.31
CA ASN A 201 2.91 -3.98 6.61
C ASN A 201 4.22 -4.02 7.42
N ILE A 202 4.10 -3.85 8.74
CA ILE A 202 5.26 -3.75 9.64
C ILE A 202 6.17 -4.99 9.64
N ASP A 203 5.59 -6.15 9.32
CA ASP A 203 6.29 -7.43 9.16
C ASP A 203 6.91 -7.61 7.76
N GLY A 204 6.80 -6.61 6.88
CA GLY A 204 7.33 -6.60 5.53
C GLY A 204 6.45 -7.29 4.49
N ARG A 205 5.31 -7.88 4.89
CA ARG A 205 4.37 -8.50 3.93
C ARG A 205 3.89 -7.50 2.89
N GLY A 206 3.81 -7.97 1.64
CA GLY A 206 3.30 -7.19 0.53
C GLY A 206 1.80 -7.11 0.45
N PHE A 207 1.36 -6.36 -0.55
CA PHE A 207 -0.04 -6.16 -0.87
C PHE A 207 -0.45 -7.14 -1.97
N ASP A 208 -0.07 -8.41 -1.82
CA ASP A 208 -0.22 -9.48 -2.82
C ASP A 208 -1.59 -10.18 -2.76
N THR A 209 -2.38 -9.89 -1.73
CA THR A 209 -3.75 -10.39 -1.55
C THR A 209 -4.66 -9.31 -0.98
N GLU A 210 -5.98 -9.48 -1.15
CA GLU A 210 -7.00 -8.58 -0.57
C GLU A 210 -6.88 -8.47 0.96
N GLN A 211 -6.51 -9.57 1.62
CA GLN A 211 -6.35 -9.63 3.08
C GLN A 211 -5.09 -8.87 3.56
N ASN A 212 -4.11 -8.70 2.67
CA ASN A 212 -2.87 -7.99 2.98
C ASN A 212 -2.93 -6.50 2.60
N ARG A 213 -4.09 -5.95 2.24
CA ARG A 213 -4.26 -4.51 2.00
C ARG A 213 -3.68 -3.69 3.16
N PRO A 214 -3.11 -2.50 2.86
CA PRO A 214 -2.51 -1.65 3.86
C PRO A 214 -3.50 -1.23 4.96
N THR A 215 -3.01 -1.19 6.20
CA THR A 215 -3.75 -0.70 7.37
C THR A 215 -3.21 0.64 7.89
N ASN A 216 -2.19 1.20 7.23
CA ASN A 216 -1.59 2.49 7.53
C ASN A 216 -1.38 3.29 6.24
N LEU A 217 -1.34 4.62 6.34
CA LEU A 217 -1.00 5.52 5.24
C LEU A 217 0.51 5.76 5.20
N GLN A 218 1.08 5.76 4.00
CA GLN A 218 2.47 6.13 3.76
C GLN A 218 2.64 7.66 3.75
N ILE A 219 3.89 8.14 3.84
CA ILE A 219 4.23 9.54 3.53
C ILE A 219 3.62 9.92 2.17
N PRO A 220 2.88 11.04 2.08
CA PRO A 220 2.14 11.38 0.87
C PRO A 220 3.06 11.84 -0.27
N LEU A 221 2.51 11.75 -1.47
CA LEU A 221 2.99 12.46 -2.65
C LEU A 221 2.33 13.84 -2.71
N VAL A 222 3.03 14.83 -3.25
CA VAL A 222 2.49 16.16 -3.56
C VAL A 222 2.34 16.35 -5.06
N ARG A 223 1.38 17.18 -5.44
CA ARG A 223 1.20 17.59 -6.84
C ARG A 223 2.43 18.37 -7.34
N LYS A 224 2.81 18.11 -8.58
CA LYS A 224 3.89 18.81 -9.29
C LYS A 224 3.36 19.67 -10.43
#